data_AF-A0A395LGA0-F1
#
_entry.id   AF-A0A395LGA0-F1
#
_cell.length_a   1.000
_cell.length_b   1.000
_cell.length_c   1.000
_cell.angle_alpha   90.00
_cell.angle_beta   90.00
_cell.angle_gamma   90.00
#
_symmetry.space_group_name_H-M   'P 1'
#
loop_
_entity.id
_entity.type
_entity.pdbx_description
1 polymer ?
#
loop_
_entity_poly.entity_id
_entity_poly.type
_entity_poly.pdbx_seq_one_letter_code
_entity_poly.pdbx_strand_id
1 'polypeptide(L)' 'MHRSIILAKAGEYWVFAYLFAKKDRANIDDDELMAFRKLAELYRRKTQAELDAEICAGALMEICNGD' A
#
# COMPACT_ATOMS: atom_id res chain seq x y z
N MET A 1 -9.31 -8.89 -16.30
CA MET A 1 -9.57 -7.68 -15.48
C MET A 1 -8.93 -7.88 -14.13
N HIS A 2 -8.08 -6.94 -13.71
CA HIS A 2 -7.43 -6.97 -12.39
C HIS A 2 -8.08 -5.96 -11.46
N ARG A 3 -7.94 -6.18 -10.15
CA ARG A 3 -8.30 -5.23 -9.10
C ARG A 3 -7.07 -4.95 -8.25
N SER A 4 -6.89 -3.68 -7.90
CA SER A 4 -5.82 -3.23 -7.01
C SER A 4 -6.38 -2.72 -5.70
N ILE A 5 -5.55 -2.79 -4.65
CA ILE A 5 -5.81 -2.18 -3.35
C ILE A 5 -4.78 -1.07 -3.16
N ILE A 6 -5.27 0.15 -2.99
CA ILE A 6 -4.46 1.36 -2.77
C ILE A 6 -4.83 1.95 -1.41
N LEU A 7 -3.83 2.20 -0.58
CA LEU A 7 -4.00 2.84 0.72
C LEU A 7 -3.86 4.35 0.56
N ALA A 8 -4.99 5.04 0.37
CA ALA A 8 -5.02 6.49 0.14
C ALA A 8 -4.96 7.33 1.44
N LYS A 9 -5.02 6.70 2.62
CA LYS A 9 -5.00 7.38 3.94
C LYS A 9 -3.60 7.39 4.57
N ALA A 10 -2.55 7.15 3.80
CA ALA A 10 -1.16 7.14 4.29
C ALA A 10 -0.55 8.55 4.45
N GLY A 11 -1.30 9.62 4.19
CA GLY A 11 -0.83 11.00 4.34
C GLY A 11 -0.56 11.63 2.99
N GLU A 12 0.68 12.03 2.75
CA GLU A 12 1.10 12.74 1.52
C GLU A 12 1.27 11.84 0.30
N TYR A 13 1.29 10.51 0.50
CA TYR A 13 1.48 9.52 -0.54
C TYR A 13 0.41 8.42 -0.48
N TRP A 14 0.29 7.68 -1.58
CA TRP A 14 -0.56 6.49 -1.67
C TRP A 14 0.32 5.25 -1.72
N VAL A 15 -0.08 4.21 -1.00
CA VAL A 15 0.65 2.94 -1.01
C VAL A 15 -0.10 1.91 -1.85
N PHE A 16 0.55 1.40 -2.89
CA PHE A 16 0.05 0.26 -3.67
C PHE A 16 0.32 -1.03 -2.88
N ALA A 17 -0.73 -1.63 -2.32
CA ALA A 17 -0.57 -2.76 -1.40
C ALA A 17 -0.73 -4.12 -2.08
N TYR A 18 -1.61 -4.23 -3.09
CA TYR A 18 -1.96 -5.53 -3.65
C TYR A 18 -2.59 -5.45 -5.05
N LEU A 19 -2.34 -6.46 -5.89
CA LEU A 19 -2.96 -6.66 -7.20
C LEU A 19 -3.42 -8.11 -7.34
N PHE A 20 -4.65 -8.32 -7.78
CA PHE A 20 -5.21 -9.66 -7.98
C PHE A 20 -6.11 -9.72 -9.21
N ALA A 21 -6.23 -10.90 -9.85
CA ALA A 21 -7.19 -11.05 -10.93
C ALA A 21 -8.61 -11.12 -10.36
N LYS A 22 -9.57 -10.53 -11.09
CA LYS A 22 -10.98 -10.45 -10.64
C LYS A 22 -11.60 -11.80 -10.29
N LYS A 23 -11.14 -12.87 -10.93
CA LYS A 23 -11.63 -14.25 -10.75
C LYS A 23 -10.98 -14.99 -9.58
N ASP A 24 -9.85 -14.49 -9.07
CA ASP A 24 -9.05 -15.20 -8.07
C ASP A 24 -9.52 -14.90 -6.65
N ARG A 25 -10.28 -13.81 -6.45
CA ARG A 25 -10.82 -13.44 -5.14
C ARG A 25 -12.21 -12.82 -5.21
N ALA A 26 -13.00 -13.12 -4.18
CA ALA A 26 -14.24 -12.44 -3.84
C ALA A 26 -13.95 -11.01 -3.31
N ASN A 27 -14.98 -10.32 -2.82
CA ASN A 27 -14.80 -9.04 -2.12
C ASN A 27 -13.90 -9.22 -0.89
N ILE A 28 -13.21 -8.14 -0.49
CA ILE A 28 -12.47 -8.12 0.78
C ILE A 28 -13.43 -8.31 1.95
N ASP A 29 -13.04 -9.12 2.92
CA ASP A 29 -13.80 -9.27 4.17
C ASP A 29 -13.46 -8.15 5.18
N ASP A 30 -14.18 -8.13 6.30
CA ASP A 30 -14.03 -7.10 7.32
C ASP A 30 -12.67 -7.17 8.04
N ASP A 31 -12.09 -8.37 8.18
CA ASP A 31 -10.79 -8.58 8.82
C ASP A 31 -9.66 -8.10 7.92
N GLU A 32 -9.70 -8.43 6.62
CA GLU A 32 -8.81 -7.90 5.59
C GLU A 32 -8.92 -6.37 5.52
N LEU A 33 -10.14 -5.83 5.53
CA LEU A 33 -10.36 -4.38 5.53
C LEU A 33 -9.75 -3.71 6.78
N MET A 34 -9.90 -4.31 7.96
CA MET A 34 -9.29 -3.83 9.19
C MET A 34 -7.76 -3.89 9.12
N ALA A 35 -7.19 -4.96 8.57
CA ALA A 35 -5.75 -5.10 8.38
C ALA A 35 -5.19 -4.01 7.46
N PHE A 36 -5.84 -3.73 6.32
CA PHE A 36 -5.44 -2.65 5.42
C PHE A 36 -5.54 -1.26 6.07
N ARG A 37 -6.54 -1.02 6.92
CA ARG A 37 -6.64 0.24 7.69
C ARG A 37 -5.50 0.41 8.67
N LYS A 38 -5.13 -0.64 9.41
CA LYS A 38 -3.97 -0.64 10.31
C LYS A 38 -2.66 -0.41 9.55
N LEU A 39 -2.53 -1.03 8.38
CA LEU A 39 -1.36 -0.83 7.51
C LEU A 39 -1.27 0.62 7.01
N ALA A 40 -2.39 1.23 6.60
CA ALA A 40 -2.42 2.63 6.20
C ALA A 40 -2.01 3.57 7.34
N GLU A 41 -2.44 3.29 8.57
CA GLU A 41 -2.04 4.06 9.76
C GLU A 41 -0.55 3.87 10.10
N LEU A 42 -0.01 2.68 9.89
CA LEU A 42 1.42 2.41 10.06
C LEU A 42 2.25 3.28 9.11
N TYR A 43 1.93 3.28 7.81
CA TYR A 43 2.62 4.13 6.85
C TYR A 43 2.45 5.61 7.18
N ARG A 44 1.24 6.06 7.55
CA ARG A 44 1.00 7.46 7.93
C ARG A 44 1.90 7.97 9.07
N ARG A 45 2.33 7.09 9.97
CA ARG A 45 3.20 7.45 11.11
C ARG A 45 4.69 7.42 10.76
N LYS A 46 5.07 6.84 9.62
CA LYS A 46 6.47 6.80 9.19
C LYS A 46 6.94 8.19 8.81
N THR A 47 8.15 8.50 9.25
CA THR A 47 8.90 9.67 8.82
C THR A 47 9.50 9.43 7.43
N GLN A 48 9.86 10.51 6.73
CA GLN A 48 10.53 10.41 5.44
C GLN A 48 11.81 9.56 5.52
N ALA A 49 12.63 9.74 6.56
CA ALA A 49 13.86 8.98 6.75
C ALA A 49 13.62 7.47 6.90
N GLU A 50 12.53 7.06 7.55
CA GLU A 50 12.15 5.64 7.65
C GLU A 50 11.66 5.08 6.32
N LEU A 51 10.94 5.88 5.53
CA LEU A 51 10.52 5.50 4.19
C LEU A 51 11.72 5.34 3.27
N ASP A 52 12.64 6.31 3.28
CA ASP A 52 13.88 6.27 2.49
C ASP A 52 14.72 5.05 2.86
N ALA A 53 14.84 4.73 4.16
CA ALA A 53 15.54 3.54 4.62
C ALA A 53 14.89 2.25 4.11
N GLU A 54 13.56 2.16 4.09
CA GLU A 54 12.84 1.00 3.54
C GLU A 54 12.94 0.90 2.02
N ILE A 55 13.00 2.03 1.31
CA ILE A 55 13.26 2.07 -0.13
C ILE A 55 14.69 1.59 -0.41
N CYS A 56 15.69 2.10 0.32
CA CYS A 56 17.08 1.66 0.20
C CYS A 56 17.26 0.17 0.53
N ALA A 57 16.50 -0.34 1.50
CA ALA A 57 16.49 -1.75 1.86
C ALA A 57 15.74 -2.64 0.85
N GLY A 58 15.05 -2.05 -0.14
CA GLY A 58 14.22 -2.76 -1.12
C GLY A 58 12.91 -3.31 -0.56
N ALA A 59 12.52 -2.90 0.66
CA ALA A 59 11.24 -3.25 1.27
C ALA A 59 10.09 -2.45 0.64
N LEU A 60 10.38 -1.21 0.20
CA LEU A 60 9.47 -0.36 -0.55
C LEU A 60 10.06 -0.03 -1.92
N MET A 61 9.17 0.20 -2.89
CA MET A 61 9.51 0.73 -4.19
C MET A 61 8.71 2.01 -4.40
N GLU A 62 9.42 3.11 -4.59
CA GLU A 62 8.79 4.36 -5.01
C GLU A 62 8.37 4.24 -6.48
N ILE A 63 7.10 4.52 -6.75
CA ILE A 63 6.58 4.61 -8.11
C ILE A 63 6.63 6.09 -8.50
N CYS A 64 7.76 6.50 -9.08
CA CYS A 64 7.82 7.79 -9.76
C CYS A 64 7.00 7.69 -11.04
N ASN A 65 6.29 8.78 -11.39
CA ASN A 65 5.85 8.94 -12.77
C ASN A 65 7.13 8.83 -13.61
N GLY A 66 7.25 7.76 -14.40
CA GLY A 66 8.35 7.64 -15.34
C GLY A 66 8.40 8.88 -16.21
N ASP A 67 9.58 9.19 -16.76
CA ASP A 67 9.66 10.11 -17.89
C ASP A 67 8.56 9.82 -18.94
#